data_AF-A0A9E1ZWW5-F1
#
_entry.id   AF-A0A9E1ZWW5-F1
#
_cell.length_a   1.000
_cell.length_b   1.000
_cell.length_c   1.000
_cell.angle_alpha   90.00
_cell.angle_beta   90.00
_cell.angle_gamma   90.00
#
_symmetry.space_group_name_H-M   'P 1'
#
loop_
_entity.id
_entity.type
_entity.pdbx_description
1 polymer ?
#
loop_
_entity_poly.entity_id
_entity_poly.type
_entity_poly.pdbx_seq_one_letter_code
_entity_poly.pdbx_strand_id
1 'polypeptide(L)' 'ISKGNKEVPLTPDELRHKFRDCASYCLDDATVEKTIEMIENIEALENISDLADALSHGPAPIVNAAE' A
#
# COMPACT_ATOMS: atom_id res chain seq x y z
N ILE A 1 -8.06 24.63 11.57
CA ILE A 1 -8.51 23.29 11.12
C ILE A 1 -7.27 22.54 10.66
N SER A 2 -7.08 21.28 11.07
CA SER A 2 -5.91 20.49 10.69
C SER A 2 -6.03 19.96 9.25
N LYS A 3 -4.89 19.75 8.58
CA LYS A 3 -4.82 19.13 7.25
C LYS A 3 -5.33 17.68 7.31
N GLY A 4 -6.08 17.25 6.30
CA GLY A 4 -6.77 15.95 6.25
C GLY A 4 -8.21 15.97 6.77
N ASN A 5 -8.70 17.12 7.26
CA ASN A 5 -10.12 17.33 7.53
C ASN A 5 -10.90 17.50 6.21
N LYS A 6 -12.22 17.24 6.20
CA LYS A 6 -13.09 17.50 5.04
C LYS A 6 -12.98 18.93 4.48
N GLU A 7 -12.71 19.91 5.33
CA GLU A 7 -12.57 21.33 4.96
C GLU A 7 -11.19 21.64 4.36
N VAL A 8 -10.19 20.80 4.66
CA VAL A 8 -8.80 20.95 4.17
C VAL A 8 -8.25 19.54 3.85
N PRO A 9 -8.74 18.89 2.78
CA PRO A 9 -8.37 17.52 2.47
C PRO A 9 -6.89 17.43 2.08
N LEU A 10 -6.35 16.21 2.19
CA LEU A 10 -5.05 15.89 1.61
C LEU A 10 -5.19 15.87 0.08
N THR A 11 -4.15 16.32 -0.61
CA THR A 11 -4.03 16.12 -2.05
C THR A 11 -3.76 14.63 -2.34
N PRO A 12 -4.00 14.16 -3.58
CA PRO A 12 -3.63 12.80 -3.98
C PRO A 12 -2.16 12.47 -3.69
N ASP A 13 -1.24 13.39 -3.95
CA ASP A 13 0.19 13.16 -3.69
C ASP A 13 0.51 13.07 -2.19
N GLU A 14 -0.16 13.88 -1.36
CA GLU A 14 -0.04 13.80 0.10
C GLU A 14 -0.60 12.45 0.62
N LEU A 15 -1.69 11.94 0.04
CA LEU A 15 -2.24 10.62 0.37
C LEU A 15 -1.31 9.49 -0.05
N ARG A 16 -0.75 9.52 -1.28
CA ARG A 16 0.24 8.56 -1.76
C ARG A 16 1.47 8.55 -0.87
N HIS A 17 2.02 9.73 -0.56
CA HIS A 17 3.17 9.84 0.32
C HIS A 17 2.88 9.26 1.71
N LYS A 18 1.71 9.59 2.27
CA LYS A 18 1.28 9.02 3.55
C LYS A 18 1.13 7.50 3.51
N PHE A 19 0.60 6.95 2.42
CA PHE A 19 0.49 5.50 2.24
C PHE A 19 1.88 4.87 2.16
N ARG A 20 2.79 5.40 1.31
CA ARG A 20 4.18 4.91 1.17
C ARG A 20 4.91 4.86 2.50
N ASP A 21 4.82 5.94 3.28
CA ASP A 21 5.46 6.02 4.59
C ASP A 21 5.00 4.86 5.49
N CYS A 22 3.69 4.63 5.63
CA CYS A 22 3.16 3.53 6.44
C CYS A 22 3.45 2.14 5.84
N ALA A 23 3.34 1.98 4.53
CA ALA A 23 3.46 0.68 3.88
C ALA A 23 4.92 0.20 3.79
N SER A 24 5.89 1.12 3.71
CA SER A 24 7.32 0.80 3.66
C SER A 24 7.85 0.04 4.89
N TYR A 25 7.13 0.10 6.01
CA TYR A 25 7.47 -0.70 7.21
C TYR A 25 7.15 -2.19 7.04
N CYS A 26 6.31 -2.55 6.06
CA CYS A 26 5.76 -3.90 5.89
C CYS A 26 6.01 -4.49 4.49
N LEU A 27 6.12 -3.64 3.46
CA LEU A 27 6.20 -4.01 2.05
C LEU A 27 7.46 -3.42 1.42
N ASP A 28 8.00 -4.09 0.40
CA ASP A 28 9.07 -3.48 -0.41
C ASP A 28 8.52 -2.38 -1.33
N ASP A 29 9.41 -1.48 -1.77
CA ASP A 29 9.04 -0.32 -2.58
C ASP A 29 8.24 -0.69 -3.84
N ALA A 30 8.60 -1.80 -4.49
CA ALA A 30 7.91 -2.25 -5.69
C ALA A 30 6.45 -2.67 -5.39
N THR A 31 6.25 -3.38 -4.28
CA THR A 31 4.94 -3.80 -3.82
C THR A 31 4.13 -2.59 -3.36
N VAL A 32 4.73 -1.62 -2.66
CA VAL A 32 4.07 -0.36 -2.29
C VAL A 32 3.52 0.35 -3.52
N GLU A 33 4.32 0.58 -4.56
CA GLU A 33 3.88 1.27 -5.78
C GLU A 33 2.80 0.49 -6.52
N LYS A 34 2.96 -0.83 -6.66
CA LYS A 34 1.95 -1.69 -7.28
C LYS A 34 0.62 -1.60 -6.55
N THR A 35 0.65 -1.57 -5.22
CA THR A 35 -0.55 -1.50 -4.38
C THR A 35 -1.25 -0.15 -4.52
N ILE A 36 -0.48 0.96 -4.61
CA ILE A 36 -1.03 2.29 -4.89
C ILE A 36 -1.75 2.29 -6.25
N GLU A 37 -1.12 1.74 -7.29
CA GLU A 37 -1.72 1.66 -8.62
C GLU A 37 -3.04 0.87 -8.63
N MET A 38 -3.09 -0.28 -7.94
CA MET A 38 -4.30 -1.10 -7.83
C MET A 38 -5.41 -0.39 -7.05
N ILE A 39 -5.08 0.35 -5.98
CA ILE A 39 -6.06 1.10 -5.19
C ILE A 39 -6.63 2.27 -6.00
N GLU A 40 -5.78 3.00 -6.74
CA GLU A 40 -6.22 4.14 -7.56
C GLU A 40 -7.05 3.73 -8.76
N ASN A 41 -6.91 2.48 -9.23
CA ASN A 41 -7.67 1.91 -10.34
C ASN A 41 -8.56 0.74 -9.89
N ILE A 42 -9.08 0.80 -8.67
CA ILE A 42 -9.82 -0.33 -8.06
C ILE A 42 -11.04 -0.77 -8.87
N GLU A 43 -11.68 0.15 -9.58
CA GLU A 43 -12.80 -0.14 -10.49
C GLU A 43 -12.42 -0.94 -11.74
N ALA A 44 -11.14 -0.93 -12.12
CA ALA A 44 -10.59 -1.69 -13.23
C ALA A 44 -10.01 -3.04 -12.78
N LEU A 45 -10.01 -3.33 -11.48
CA LEU A 45 -9.46 -4.57 -10.94
C LEU A 45 -10.40 -5.74 -11.26
N GLU A 46 -9.92 -6.71 -12.03
CA GLU A 46 -10.72 -7.90 -12.39
C GLU A 46 -11.02 -8.78 -11.18
N ASN A 47 -10.07 -8.89 -10.24
CA ASN A 47 -10.21 -9.69 -9.04
C ASN A 47 -9.59 -9.02 -7.81
N ILE A 48 -10.37 -8.90 -6.74
CA ILE A 48 -9.92 -8.32 -5.46
C ILE A 48 -8.80 -9.12 -4.79
N SER A 49 -8.64 -10.42 -5.13
CA SER A 49 -7.54 -11.25 -4.60
C SER A 49 -6.17 -10.66 -4.91
N ASP A 50 -5.99 -10.03 -6.07
CA ASP A 50 -4.68 -9.53 -6.50
C ASP A 50 -4.19 -8.40 -5.59
N LEU A 51 -5.11 -7.54 -5.15
CA LEU A 51 -4.83 -6.50 -4.15
C LEU A 51 -4.62 -7.11 -2.77
N ALA A 52 -5.41 -8.11 -2.38
CA ALA A 52 -5.28 -8.78 -1.09
C ALA A 52 -3.93 -9.53 -0.96
N ASP A 53 -3.47 -10.17 -2.03
CA ASP A 53 -2.19 -10.88 -2.08
C ASP A 53 -1.02 -9.91 -1.96
N ALA A 54 -1.07 -8.77 -2.65
CA ALA A 54 -0.06 -7.72 -2.54
C ALA A 54 0.01 -7.10 -1.13
N LEU A 55 -1.13 -7.02 -0.43
CA LEU A 55 -1.23 -6.47 0.93
C LEU A 55 -0.88 -7.49 2.03
N SER A 56 -0.88 -8.79 1.74
CA SER A 56 -0.73 -9.85 2.75
C SER A 56 0.71 -10.36 2.91
N HIS A 57 1.60 -10.09 1.95
CA HIS A 57 2.98 -10.58 1.98
C HIS A 57 4.00 -9.45 1.79
N GLY A 58 4.54 -8.94 2.90
CA GLY A 58 5.94 -8.48 2.91
C GLY A 58 6.89 -9.65 2.62
N PRO A 59 8.18 -9.43 2.31
CA PRO A 59 9.10 -10.51 1.94
C PRO A 59 8.99 -11.68 2.93
N ALA A 60 8.91 -12.89 2.38
CA ALA A 60 8.62 -14.11 3.13
C ALA A 60 9.42 -14.17 4.45
N PRO A 61 8.84 -14.73 5.54
CA PRO A 61 9.57 -14.88 6.80
C PRO A 61 10.89 -15.59 6.53
N ILE A 62 11.98 -15.06 7.09
CA ILE A 62 13.29 -15.72 7.08
C ILE A 62 13.07 -17.07 7.77
N VAL A 63 12.90 -18.13 6.98
CA VAL A 63 12.94 -19.49 7.50
C VAL A 63 14.37 -19.70 7.98
N ASN A 64 14.58 -19.67 9.30
CA ASN A 64 15.82 -20.19 9.85
C ASN A 64 15.92 -21.63 9.35
N ALA A 65 16.91 -21.89 8.49
CA ALA A 65 17.29 -23.23 8.13
C ALA A 65 17.50 -23.99 9.44
N ALA A 66 16.68 -25.02 9.64
CA ALA A 66 16.80 -25.90 10.78
C ALA A 66 18.22 -26.51 10.80
N GLU A 67 18.93 -26.34 11.91
CA GLU A 67 19.95 -27.28 12.37
C GLU A 67 19.31 -28.35 13.26
#